data_AF-A0A7R9ELM7-F1
#
_entry.id   AF-A0A7R9ELM7-F1
#
_cell.length_a   1.000
_cell.length_b   1.000
_cell.length_c   1.000
_cell.angle_alpha   90.00
_cell.angle_beta   90.00
_cell.angle_gamma   90.00
#
_symmetry.space_group_name_H-M   'P 1'
#
loop_
_entity.id
_entity.type
_entity.pdbx_description
1 polymer ?
#
loop_
_entity_poly.entity_id
_entity_poly.type
_entity_poly.pdbx_seq_one_letter_code
_entity_poly.pdbx_strand_id
1 'polypeptide(L)'
;PSKKLGKAAAAKSALAKLYNLSFSPFSTPLQPARTPSTPSSVDQMVLPQVLADHISRLVVNKFQVLIENHPTHSRRKVLAGIVMTTGLQMDDATVISVATGTKCINGEHMSERGASLNDTHAEIIARRCLCDYLYSQLEMHMNPDLVGQSIFVLREDKKGYKLRENVKFHLFINTAPCGDARIFSPHEAATQEDSLDKHPNRKARGQLRTKIESGEGTIPVKSSDGIQTWDGVLQGQRLLTMSCSDKIARWNVVGVQGALLSHFVEPIYLESIVLGSLFHPSHMYRAVCGRIENTVQGLPPPYRLNKPLMSLITSPEVRQPGKAPNYSVNWTVG
;
A
#
# COMPACT_ATOMS: atom_id res chain seq x y z
N PRO A 1 -6.13 1.31 -22.23
CA PRO A 1 -6.73 2.67 -22.15
C PRO A 1 -7.06 3.16 -23.57
N SER A 2 -8.10 3.99 -23.76
CA SER A 2 -8.41 4.54 -25.08
C SER A 2 -7.42 5.65 -25.46
N LYS A 3 -7.19 5.87 -26.76
CA LYS A 3 -6.32 6.97 -27.25
C LYS A 3 -6.75 8.34 -26.69
N LYS A 4 -8.06 8.55 -26.52
CA LYS A 4 -8.64 9.77 -25.93
C LYS A 4 -8.21 9.98 -24.47
N LEU A 5 -8.30 8.93 -23.64
CA LEU A 5 -7.89 9.01 -22.24
C LEU A 5 -6.38 9.22 -22.09
N GLY A 6 -5.57 8.58 -22.94
CA GLY A 6 -4.12 8.79 -22.96
C GLY A 6 -3.74 10.24 -23.28
N LYS A 7 -4.39 10.85 -24.30
CA LYS A 7 -4.19 12.27 -24.63
C LYS A 7 -4.60 13.20 -23.49
N ALA A 8 -5.73 12.92 -22.83
CA ALA A 8 -6.20 13.72 -21.69
C ALA A 8 -5.24 13.63 -20.50
N ALA A 9 -4.69 12.45 -20.20
CA ALA A 9 -3.68 12.28 -19.15
C ALA A 9 -2.39 13.06 -19.48
N ALA A 10 -1.90 12.96 -20.72
CA ALA A 10 -0.73 13.72 -21.17
C ALA A 10 -0.94 15.24 -21.06
N ALA A 11 -2.13 15.73 -21.43
CA ALA A 11 -2.50 17.14 -21.27
C ALA A 11 -2.51 17.58 -19.80
N LYS A 12 -3.08 16.77 -18.89
CA LYS A 12 -3.05 17.04 -17.45
C LYS A 12 -1.63 17.09 -16.90
N SER A 13 -0.76 16.14 -17.27
CA SER A 13 0.65 16.16 -16.85
C SER A 13 1.39 17.40 -17.37
N ALA A 14 1.14 17.80 -18.63
CA ALA A 14 1.72 19.02 -19.19
C ALA A 14 1.23 20.28 -18.47
N LEU A 15 -0.08 20.38 -18.19
CA LEU A 15 -0.67 21.48 -17.44
C LEU A 15 -0.15 21.58 -16.00
N ALA A 16 0.00 20.43 -15.32
CA ALA A 16 0.57 20.37 -13.99
C ALA A 16 2.03 20.85 -13.99
N LYS A 17 2.84 20.43 -14.98
CA LYS A 17 4.25 20.81 -15.07
C LYS A 17 4.46 22.27 -15.48
N LEU A 18 3.68 22.78 -16.44
CA LEU A 18 3.86 24.12 -17.01
C LEU A 18 3.18 25.22 -16.19
N TYR A 19 2.02 24.92 -15.57
CA TYR A 19 1.17 25.91 -14.91
C TYR A 19 0.91 25.61 -13.43
N ASN A 20 1.60 24.61 -12.85
CA ASN A 20 1.44 24.18 -11.46
C ASN A 20 -0.01 23.86 -11.06
N LEU A 21 -0.81 23.36 -12.01
CA LEU A 21 -2.21 22.99 -11.78
C LEU A 21 -2.31 21.63 -11.09
N SER A 22 -3.05 21.57 -9.98
CA SER A 22 -3.39 20.31 -9.31
C SER A 22 -4.67 19.71 -9.91
N PHE A 23 -4.56 18.47 -10.38
CA PHE A 23 -5.71 17.63 -10.75
C PHE A 23 -5.98 16.55 -9.69
N SER A 24 -5.43 16.74 -8.49
CA SER A 24 -5.56 15.81 -7.40
C SER A 24 -7.04 15.66 -7.03
N PRO A 25 -7.54 14.43 -6.80
CA PRO A 25 -8.90 14.21 -6.31
C PRO A 25 -9.14 14.79 -4.90
N PHE A 26 -8.08 15.23 -4.21
CA PHE A 26 -8.17 16.03 -2.97
C PHE A 26 -8.56 17.49 -3.22
N SER A 27 -8.35 18.00 -4.44
CA SER A 27 -8.69 19.36 -4.84
C SER A 27 -9.89 19.35 -5.77
N THR A 28 -11.03 19.85 -5.31
CA THR A 28 -12.23 20.06 -6.14
C THR A 28 -11.88 20.97 -7.33
N PRO A 29 -12.27 20.62 -8.57
CA PRO A 29 -12.10 21.54 -9.68
C PRO A 29 -13.10 22.69 -9.50
N LEU A 30 -12.59 23.93 -9.42
CA LEU A 30 -13.33 25.19 -9.46
C LEU A 30 -14.28 25.44 -8.25
N GLN A 31 -13.72 25.87 -7.12
CA GLN A 31 -14.44 26.79 -6.22
C GLN A 31 -13.62 28.07 -6.06
N PRO A 32 -14.22 29.27 -6.24
CA PRO A 32 -13.55 30.52 -5.89
C PRO A 32 -13.26 30.50 -4.39
N ALA A 33 -12.08 31.02 -4.04
CA ALA A 33 -11.49 31.02 -2.70
C ALA A 33 -12.55 31.11 -1.58
N ARG A 34 -12.85 29.97 -0.95
CA ARG A 34 -13.48 29.98 0.36
C ARG A 34 -12.44 30.48 1.36
N THR A 35 -12.89 31.33 2.27
CA THR A 35 -12.15 31.85 3.44
C THR A 35 -11.27 30.77 4.08
N PRO A 36 -10.11 31.11 4.67
CA PRO A 36 -9.12 30.15 5.15
C PRO A 36 -9.71 29.28 6.28
N SER A 37 -10.36 28.18 5.91
CA SER A 37 -10.66 27.09 6.83
C SER A 37 -9.36 26.36 7.11
N THR A 38 -9.11 26.05 8.38
CA THR A 38 -8.00 25.18 8.79
C THR A 38 -7.96 23.93 7.88
N PRO A 39 -6.82 23.63 7.24
CA PRO A 39 -6.72 22.50 6.33
C PRO A 39 -7.11 21.22 7.06
N SER A 40 -7.97 20.42 6.46
CA SER A 40 -8.37 19.14 7.05
C SER A 40 -7.15 18.22 7.12
N SER A 41 -7.15 17.25 8.06
CA SER A 41 -6.06 16.27 8.17
C SER A 41 -5.79 15.51 6.86
N VAL A 42 -6.80 15.45 5.99
CA VAL A 42 -6.77 14.80 4.67
C VAL A 42 -5.99 15.65 3.65
N ASP A 43 -6.07 16.98 3.73
CA ASP A 43 -5.42 17.90 2.77
C ASP A 43 -3.88 17.93 2.92
N GLN A 44 -3.38 17.53 4.08
CA GLN A 44 -1.94 17.43 4.36
C GLN A 44 -1.33 16.11 3.87
N MET A 45 -2.15 15.15 3.43
CA MET A 45 -1.72 13.82 2.99
C MET A 45 -1.62 13.69 1.47
N VAL A 46 -1.31 14.78 0.76
CA VAL A 46 -1.27 14.79 -0.71
C VAL A 46 0.16 14.57 -1.21
N LEU A 47 0.37 13.51 -1.99
CA LEU A 47 1.62 13.31 -2.71
C LEU A 47 1.59 14.10 -4.04
N PRO A 48 2.63 14.87 -4.40
CA PRO A 48 2.71 15.53 -5.69
C PRO A 48 2.53 14.57 -6.86
N GLN A 49 1.71 14.96 -7.85
CA GLN A 49 1.29 14.08 -8.95
C GLN A 49 2.46 13.53 -9.76
N VAL A 50 3.48 14.35 -10.01
CA VAL A 50 4.69 13.95 -10.74
C VAL A 50 5.40 12.78 -10.05
N LEU A 51 5.42 12.78 -8.72
CA LEU A 51 6.05 11.73 -7.92
C LEU A 51 5.22 10.44 -7.97
N ALA A 52 3.90 10.56 -7.83
CA ALA A 52 2.99 9.43 -7.97
C ALA A 52 3.16 8.70 -9.31
N ASP A 53 3.21 9.47 -10.40
CA ASP A 53 3.39 8.93 -11.75
C ASP A 53 4.78 8.33 -11.95
N HIS A 54 5.82 8.92 -11.34
CA HIS A 54 7.18 8.40 -11.40
C HIS A 54 7.31 7.05 -10.68
N ILE A 55 6.85 6.97 -9.42
CA ILE A 55 6.83 5.73 -8.62
C ILE A 55 6.09 4.62 -9.36
N SER A 56 4.90 4.92 -9.89
CA SER A 56 4.12 3.94 -10.66
C SER A 56 4.86 3.44 -11.89
N ARG A 57 5.47 4.36 -12.66
CA ARG A 57 6.24 4.01 -13.87
C ARG A 57 7.42 3.11 -13.56
N LEU A 58 8.18 3.39 -12.49
CA LEU A 58 9.30 2.56 -12.06
C LEU A 58 8.86 1.12 -11.78
N VAL A 59 7.80 0.94 -10.99
CA VAL A 59 7.29 -0.40 -10.64
C VAL A 59 6.73 -1.13 -11.88
N VAL A 60 5.96 -0.44 -12.73
CA VAL A 60 5.40 -1.03 -13.94
C VAL A 60 6.50 -1.44 -14.94
N ASN A 61 7.48 -0.57 -15.18
CA ASN A 61 8.59 -0.86 -16.08
C ASN A 61 9.44 -2.01 -15.54
N LYS A 62 9.74 -2.01 -14.23
CA LYS A 62 10.50 -3.11 -13.63
C LYS A 62 9.77 -4.44 -13.78
N PHE A 63 8.46 -4.47 -13.56
CA PHE A 63 7.65 -5.66 -13.80
C PHE A 63 7.71 -6.14 -15.26
N GLN A 64 7.64 -5.21 -16.24
CA GLN A 64 7.73 -5.56 -17.66
C GLN A 64 9.07 -6.20 -18.00
N VAL A 65 10.18 -5.63 -17.53
CA VAL A 65 11.52 -6.19 -17.73
C VAL A 65 11.65 -7.58 -17.12
N LEU A 66 11.16 -7.79 -15.89
CA LEU A 66 11.23 -9.09 -15.21
C LEU A 66 10.43 -10.18 -15.95
N ILE A 67 9.37 -9.79 -16.66
CA ILE A 67 8.42 -10.72 -17.27
C ILE A 67 8.61 -10.91 -18.78
N GLU A 68 9.51 -10.15 -19.40
CA GLU A 68 9.75 -10.14 -20.86
C GLU A 68 9.97 -11.57 -21.41
N ASN A 69 10.77 -12.37 -20.71
CA ASN A 69 11.07 -13.76 -21.08
C ASN A 69 10.18 -14.80 -20.34
N HIS A 70 9.14 -14.36 -19.65
CA HIS A 70 8.27 -15.20 -18.81
C HIS A 70 6.78 -14.96 -19.12
N PRO A 71 6.32 -15.22 -20.36
CA PRO A 71 4.98 -14.86 -20.82
C PRO A 71 3.87 -15.51 -19.97
N THR A 72 4.10 -16.71 -19.43
CA THR A 72 3.18 -17.44 -18.54
C THR A 72 2.82 -16.63 -17.28
N HIS A 73 3.72 -15.77 -16.82
CA HIS A 73 3.56 -14.98 -15.59
C HIS A 73 3.24 -13.49 -15.86
N SER A 74 3.12 -13.10 -17.13
CA SER A 74 2.78 -11.72 -17.56
C SER A 74 1.37 -11.28 -17.17
N ARG A 75 0.44 -12.23 -17.06
CA ARG A 75 -0.94 -11.94 -16.66
C ARG A 75 -0.98 -11.61 -15.18
N ARG A 76 -1.58 -10.47 -14.85
CA ARG A 76 -1.80 -10.04 -13.47
C ARG A 76 -3.14 -9.32 -13.32
N LYS A 77 -3.67 -9.29 -12.10
CA LYS A 77 -4.84 -8.47 -11.74
C LYS A 77 -4.44 -7.32 -10.86
N VAL A 78 -3.66 -7.62 -9.83
CA VAL A 78 -3.04 -6.63 -8.95
C VAL A 78 -1.52 -6.72 -9.09
N LEU A 79 -0.90 -5.54 -9.20
CA LEU A 79 0.54 -5.30 -9.20
C LEU A 79 0.82 -4.32 -8.07
N ALA A 80 1.82 -4.63 -7.25
CA ALA A 80 2.32 -3.74 -6.22
C ALA A 80 3.85 -3.70 -6.27
N GLY A 81 4.43 -2.66 -5.67
CA GLY A 81 5.86 -2.58 -5.52
C GLY A 81 6.24 -1.52 -4.50
N ILE A 82 7.46 -1.63 -3.98
CA ILE A 82 8.03 -0.65 -3.06
C ILE A 82 9.22 0.01 -3.74
N VAL A 83 9.22 1.34 -3.72
CA VAL A 83 10.29 2.18 -4.25
C VAL A 83 10.95 2.90 -3.07
N MET A 84 12.27 2.94 -3.07
CA MET A 84 13.09 3.71 -2.14
C MET A 84 13.57 4.98 -2.81
N THR A 85 13.64 6.07 -2.06
CA THR A 85 14.27 7.34 -2.48
C THR A 85 15.30 7.76 -1.43
N THR A 86 16.36 8.46 -1.86
CA THR A 86 17.48 8.87 -0.98
C THR A 86 17.77 10.37 -1.06
N GLY A 87 16.76 11.22 -0.95
CA GLY A 87 16.95 12.67 -0.95
C GLY A 87 15.70 13.45 -1.27
N LEU A 88 15.89 14.74 -1.60
CA LEU A 88 14.81 15.62 -2.05
C LEU A 88 14.49 15.44 -3.55
N GLN A 89 15.49 15.03 -4.33
CA GLN A 89 15.36 14.77 -5.77
C GLN A 89 15.15 13.28 -5.97
N MET A 90 14.21 12.92 -6.84
CA MET A 90 13.68 11.55 -6.96
C MET A 90 14.32 10.78 -8.12
N ASP A 91 15.37 11.34 -8.73
CA ASP A 91 16.13 10.71 -9.81
C ASP A 91 16.94 9.49 -9.32
N ASP A 92 17.15 9.37 -8.00
CA ASP A 92 17.80 8.25 -7.33
C ASP A 92 16.82 7.14 -6.90
N ALA A 93 15.54 7.26 -7.29
CA ALA A 93 14.50 6.33 -6.89
C ALA A 93 14.81 4.91 -7.39
N THR A 94 14.89 3.97 -6.44
CA THR A 94 15.22 2.57 -6.71
C THR A 94 14.04 1.67 -6.40
N VAL A 95 13.66 0.79 -7.34
CA VAL A 95 12.63 -0.22 -7.08
C VAL A 95 13.21 -1.30 -6.18
N ILE A 96 12.68 -1.42 -4.97
CA ILE A 96 13.10 -2.40 -3.97
C ILE A 96 12.37 -3.72 -4.15
N SER A 97 11.07 -3.67 -4.43
CA SER A 97 10.31 -4.89 -4.65
C SER A 97 9.20 -4.71 -5.68
N VAL A 98 8.87 -5.81 -6.33
CA VAL A 98 7.74 -5.93 -7.26
C VAL A 98 7.00 -7.22 -6.94
N ALA A 99 5.68 -7.15 -6.85
CA ALA A 99 4.85 -8.31 -6.57
C ALA A 99 3.50 -8.27 -7.28
N THR A 100 2.93 -9.45 -7.53
CA THR A 100 1.56 -9.62 -8.03
C THR A 100 0.80 -10.60 -7.16
N GLY A 101 -0.53 -10.62 -7.25
CA GLY A 101 -1.37 -11.62 -6.60
C GLY A 101 -2.60 -11.04 -5.92
N THR A 102 -3.60 -11.89 -5.69
CA THR A 102 -4.96 -11.49 -5.23
C THR A 102 -5.65 -12.54 -4.39
N LYS A 103 -4.91 -13.54 -3.93
CA LYS A 103 -5.47 -14.71 -3.25
C LYS A 103 -4.77 -14.96 -1.92
N CYS A 104 -5.37 -15.82 -1.12
CA CYS A 104 -4.78 -16.34 0.10
C CYS A 104 -4.71 -17.86 -0.01
N ILE A 105 -3.95 -18.46 0.89
CA ILE A 105 -3.88 -19.91 1.00
C ILE A 105 -5.24 -20.49 1.42
N ASN A 106 -5.49 -21.75 1.07
CA ASN A 106 -6.55 -22.53 1.68
C ASN A 106 -6.12 -22.99 3.07
N GLY A 107 -7.04 -23.03 4.04
CA GLY A 107 -6.82 -23.57 5.38
C GLY A 107 -6.11 -24.93 5.39
N GLU A 108 -6.48 -25.83 4.47
CA GLU A 108 -5.91 -27.18 4.33
C GLU A 108 -4.41 -27.21 3.94
N HIS A 109 -3.87 -26.09 3.47
CA HIS A 109 -2.48 -25.96 3.01
C HIS A 109 -1.61 -25.08 3.93
N MET A 110 -2.14 -24.67 5.08
CA MET A 110 -1.34 -23.98 6.09
C MET A 110 -0.17 -24.85 6.56
N SER A 111 0.92 -24.20 6.98
CA SER A 111 2.13 -24.90 7.42
C SER A 111 2.44 -24.59 8.88
N GLU A 112 2.57 -25.64 9.68
CA GLU A 112 3.02 -25.56 11.09
C GLU A 112 4.48 -25.11 11.19
N ARG A 113 5.29 -25.37 10.15
CA ARG A 113 6.72 -25.02 10.09
C ARG A 113 6.97 -23.64 9.48
N GLY A 114 5.91 -22.90 9.11
CA GLY A 114 6.03 -21.61 8.45
C GLY A 114 6.54 -21.68 7.00
N ALA A 115 6.39 -22.83 6.33
CA ALA A 115 6.84 -23.03 4.95
C ALA A 115 5.82 -22.56 3.87
N SER A 116 4.64 -22.08 4.30
CA SER A 116 3.56 -21.64 3.43
C SER A 116 3.31 -20.12 3.55
N LEU A 117 2.90 -19.48 2.46
CA LEU A 117 2.48 -18.08 2.45
C LEU A 117 0.96 -17.97 2.63
N ASN A 118 0.53 -17.50 3.80
CA ASN A 118 -0.91 -17.39 4.10
C ASN A 118 -1.62 -16.35 3.22
N ASP A 119 -0.93 -15.26 2.87
CA ASP A 119 -1.50 -14.17 2.10
C ASP A 119 -0.57 -13.76 0.96
N THR A 120 -1.05 -13.91 -0.26
CA THR A 120 -0.32 -13.60 -1.49
C THR A 120 -0.93 -12.45 -2.29
N HIS A 121 -1.66 -11.54 -1.62
CA HIS A 121 -1.97 -10.26 -2.24
C HIS A 121 -0.69 -9.46 -2.50
N ALA A 122 -0.64 -8.83 -3.67
CA ALA A 122 0.56 -8.14 -4.18
C ALA A 122 1.21 -7.20 -3.14
N GLU A 123 0.42 -6.34 -2.50
CA GLU A 123 0.89 -5.36 -1.52
C GLU A 123 1.46 -6.01 -0.24
N ILE A 124 0.96 -7.19 0.12
CA ILE A 124 1.46 -7.96 1.27
C ILE A 124 2.79 -8.61 0.93
N ILE A 125 2.90 -9.17 -0.26
CA ILE A 125 4.12 -9.79 -0.76
C ILE A 125 5.21 -8.73 -0.99
N ALA A 126 4.88 -7.57 -1.56
CA ALA A 126 5.81 -6.46 -1.73
C ALA A 126 6.44 -6.03 -0.38
N ARG A 127 5.64 -5.99 0.70
CA ARG A 127 6.13 -5.73 2.07
C ARG A 127 7.02 -6.86 2.60
N ARG A 128 6.76 -8.13 2.27
CA ARG A 128 7.65 -9.24 2.65
C ARG A 128 9.00 -9.12 1.94
N CYS A 129 9.02 -8.81 0.65
CA CYS A 129 10.24 -8.50 -0.11
C CYS A 129 10.97 -7.28 0.44
N LEU A 130 10.27 -6.26 0.94
CA LEU A 130 10.94 -5.18 1.67
C LEU A 130 11.64 -5.71 2.92
N CYS A 131 11.02 -6.58 3.72
CA CYS A 131 11.67 -7.14 4.91
C CYS A 131 12.93 -7.94 4.55
N ASP A 132 12.88 -8.71 3.47
CA ASP A 132 14.02 -9.42 2.90
C ASP A 132 15.16 -8.44 2.53
N TYR A 133 14.86 -7.38 1.79
CA TYR A 133 15.81 -6.30 1.51
C TYR A 133 16.38 -5.66 2.80
N LEU A 134 15.55 -5.40 3.82
CA LEU A 134 16.02 -4.83 5.08
C LEU A 134 17.03 -5.76 5.80
N TYR A 135 16.84 -7.08 5.75
CA TYR A 135 17.85 -8.02 6.25
C TYR A 135 19.16 -7.91 5.47
N SER A 136 19.10 -7.92 4.13
CA SER A 136 20.30 -7.74 3.30
C SER A 136 21.03 -6.42 3.58
N GLN A 137 20.29 -5.36 3.91
CA GLN A 137 20.88 -4.06 4.29
C GLN A 137 21.55 -4.09 5.67
N LEU A 138 21.05 -4.90 6.61
CA LEU A 138 21.71 -5.13 7.89
C LEU A 138 22.98 -5.97 7.71
N GLU A 139 22.93 -7.03 6.91
CA GLU A 139 24.11 -7.85 6.56
C GLU A 139 25.19 -6.98 5.88
N MET A 140 24.79 -6.12 4.96
CA MET A 140 25.67 -5.14 4.33
C MET A 140 26.28 -4.18 5.36
N HIS A 141 25.53 -3.77 6.38
CA HIS A 141 26.04 -2.92 7.46
C HIS A 141 27.07 -3.62 8.34
N MET A 142 26.97 -4.94 8.49
CA MET A 142 27.93 -5.75 9.26
C MET A 142 29.25 -5.97 8.51
N ASN A 143 29.28 -5.74 7.20
CA ASN A 143 30.50 -5.83 6.40
C ASN A 143 31.25 -4.48 6.41
N PRO A 144 32.48 -4.41 6.95
CA PRO A 144 33.27 -3.16 7.02
C PRO A 144 33.48 -2.48 5.67
N ASP A 145 33.57 -3.25 4.58
CA ASP A 145 33.81 -2.72 3.23
C ASP A 145 32.53 -2.15 2.58
N LEU A 146 31.35 -2.57 3.05
CA LEU A 146 30.06 -2.21 2.46
C LEU A 146 29.17 -1.36 3.39
N VAL A 147 29.59 -1.12 4.64
CA VAL A 147 28.81 -0.37 5.64
C VAL A 147 28.35 1.01 5.13
N GLY A 148 29.18 1.67 4.31
CA GLY A 148 28.88 2.96 3.69
C GLY A 148 27.73 2.92 2.68
N GLN A 149 27.41 1.74 2.12
CA GLN A 149 26.33 1.54 1.15
C GLN A 149 25.00 1.15 1.82
N SER A 150 25.02 0.66 3.06
CA SER A 150 23.81 0.30 3.80
C SER A 150 22.92 1.50 4.06
N ILE A 151 21.60 1.32 3.94
CA ILE A 151 20.59 2.34 4.29
C ILE A 151 20.48 2.59 5.80
N PHE A 152 21.15 1.78 6.62
CA PHE A 152 21.11 1.88 8.07
C PHE A 152 22.30 2.64 8.64
N VAL A 153 22.06 3.27 9.79
CA VAL A 153 23.09 3.85 10.66
C VAL A 153 22.87 3.34 12.08
N LEU A 154 23.95 3.23 12.85
CA LEU A 154 23.87 2.87 14.26
C LEU A 154 23.11 3.96 15.03
N ARG A 155 22.23 3.56 15.95
CA ARG A 155 21.52 4.48 16.84
C ARG A 155 22.50 5.12 17.83
N GLU A 156 22.20 6.33 18.27
CA GLU A 156 23.03 7.07 19.23
C GLU A 156 23.17 6.34 20.57
N ASP A 157 22.10 5.63 20.99
CA ASP A 157 22.09 4.80 22.19
C ASP A 157 22.83 3.45 22.02
N LYS A 158 23.36 3.18 20.81
CA LYS A 158 24.02 1.93 20.39
C LYS A 158 23.17 0.68 20.54
N LYS A 159 21.84 0.80 20.64
CA LYS A 159 20.89 -0.33 20.77
C LYS A 159 20.21 -0.63 19.45
N GLY A 160 20.99 -1.00 18.44
CA GLY A 160 20.49 -1.31 17.09
C GLY A 160 20.61 -0.13 16.12
N TYR A 161 19.80 -0.16 15.07
CA TYR A 161 19.96 0.69 13.89
C TYR A 161 18.72 1.54 13.60
N LYS A 162 18.90 2.65 12.92
CA LYS A 162 17.82 3.45 12.33
C LYS A 162 18.12 3.70 10.86
N LEU A 163 17.09 3.98 10.07
CA LEU A 163 17.28 4.40 8.69
C LEU A 163 18.06 5.72 8.65
N ARG A 164 18.86 5.91 7.60
CA ARG A 164 19.36 7.25 7.24
C ARG A 164 18.19 8.20 7.01
N GLU A 165 18.35 9.45 7.42
CA GLU A 165 17.25 10.43 7.45
C GLU A 165 16.60 10.67 6.07
N ASN A 166 17.40 10.58 5.01
CA ASN A 166 16.98 10.77 3.62
C ASN A 166 16.33 9.52 2.98
N VAL A 167 16.34 8.36 3.65
CA VAL A 167 15.76 7.13 3.10
C VAL A 167 14.26 7.11 3.35
N LYS A 168 13.47 7.05 2.27
CA LYS A 168 12.01 6.93 2.33
C LYS A 168 11.52 5.76 1.48
N PHE A 169 10.44 5.12 1.90
CA PHE A 169 9.81 4.02 1.17
C PHE A 169 8.39 4.40 0.72
N HIS A 170 8.09 4.08 -0.53
CA HIS A 170 6.83 4.41 -1.19
C HIS A 170 6.17 3.14 -1.70
N LEU A 171 4.93 2.89 -1.29
CA LEU A 171 4.15 1.74 -1.76
C LEU A 171 3.32 2.13 -2.97
N PHE A 172 3.47 1.41 -4.08
CA PHE A 172 2.54 1.45 -5.19
C PHE A 172 1.63 0.22 -5.17
N ILE A 173 0.34 0.42 -5.45
CA ILE A 173 -0.61 -0.65 -5.75
C ILE A 173 -1.44 -0.20 -6.96
N ASN A 174 -1.57 -1.00 -8.01
CA ASN A 174 -2.31 -0.59 -9.21
C ASN A 174 -3.83 -0.40 -8.99
N THR A 175 -4.34 -0.68 -7.79
CA THR A 175 -5.73 -0.50 -7.38
C THR A 175 -5.80 -0.40 -5.85
N ALA A 176 -6.83 0.23 -5.28
CA ALA A 176 -6.96 0.37 -3.82
C ALA A 176 -6.83 -0.96 -3.06
N PRO A 177 -6.27 -1.00 -1.84
CA PRO A 177 -6.14 -2.25 -1.09
C PRO A 177 -7.52 -2.85 -0.78
N CYS A 178 -7.65 -4.18 -0.81
CA CYS A 178 -8.91 -4.83 -0.46
C CYS A 178 -9.30 -4.55 1.00
N GLY A 179 -10.60 -4.42 1.27
CA GLY A 179 -11.11 -4.03 2.59
C GLY A 179 -11.81 -2.68 2.55
N ASP A 180 -11.72 -1.93 3.65
CA ASP A 180 -12.43 -0.66 3.85
C ASP A 180 -12.13 0.41 2.79
N ALA A 181 -10.92 0.42 2.21
CA ALA A 181 -10.53 1.39 1.19
C ALA A 181 -11.33 1.26 -0.12
N ARG A 182 -11.98 0.11 -0.36
CA ARG A 182 -12.82 -0.14 -1.55
C ARG A 182 -14.32 -0.04 -1.27
N ILE A 183 -14.74 0.33 -0.05
CA ILE A 183 -16.16 0.37 0.34
C ILE A 183 -16.78 1.73 -0.05
N PHE A 184 -16.85 1.99 -1.36
CA PHE A 184 -17.45 3.18 -1.94
C PHE A 184 -17.90 2.94 -3.38
N SER A 185 -18.84 3.74 -3.86
CA SER A 185 -19.34 3.70 -5.24
C SER A 185 -18.46 4.58 -6.15
N PRO A 186 -17.65 4.01 -7.09
CA PRO A 186 -16.71 4.83 -7.87
C PRO A 186 -17.34 5.79 -8.88
N HIS A 187 -18.65 5.65 -9.14
CA HIS A 187 -19.39 6.42 -10.13
C HIS A 187 -20.29 7.50 -9.50
N GLU A 188 -20.40 7.54 -8.17
CA GLU A 188 -21.09 8.63 -7.49
C GLU A 188 -20.05 9.73 -7.23
N ALA A 189 -20.35 10.96 -7.68
CA ALA A 189 -19.46 12.10 -7.50
C ALA A 189 -19.21 12.31 -6.00
N ALA A 190 -18.01 12.78 -5.63
CA ALA A 190 -17.67 13.18 -4.28
C ALA A 190 -18.46 14.44 -3.87
N THR A 191 -19.77 14.31 -3.71
CA THR A 191 -20.57 15.27 -2.95
C THR A 191 -20.17 15.11 -1.50
N GLN A 192 -19.79 16.22 -0.84
CA GLN A 192 -19.34 16.26 0.56
C GLN A 192 -20.36 15.71 1.58
N GLU A 193 -21.56 15.34 1.12
CA GLU A 193 -22.58 14.70 1.90
C GLU A 193 -22.46 13.17 1.81
N ASP A 194 -21.82 12.58 2.83
CA ASP A 194 -21.79 11.12 3.08
C ASP A 194 -23.22 10.49 3.14
N SER A 195 -24.28 11.32 3.26
CA SER A 195 -25.69 10.91 3.30
C SER A 195 -26.23 10.38 1.97
N LEU A 196 -25.61 10.73 0.83
CA LEU A 196 -26.07 10.34 -0.52
C LEU A 196 -25.42 9.08 -1.08
N ASP A 197 -24.35 8.57 -0.46
CA ASP A 197 -23.66 7.36 -0.94
C ASP A 197 -24.55 6.13 -0.77
N LYS A 198 -24.91 5.49 -1.89
CA LYS A 198 -25.80 4.30 -1.91
C LYS A 198 -25.04 2.98 -1.84
N HIS A 199 -23.74 2.98 -1.53
CA HIS A 199 -22.96 1.76 -1.48
C HIS A 199 -23.58 0.75 -0.50
N PRO A 200 -23.84 -0.52 -0.91
CA PRO A 200 -24.56 -1.50 -0.08
C PRO A 200 -23.96 -1.71 1.31
N ASN A 201 -22.63 -1.56 1.42
CA ASN A 201 -21.88 -1.74 2.67
C ASN A 201 -21.56 -0.42 3.41
N ARG A 202 -22.24 0.70 3.12
CA ARG A 202 -21.96 2.01 3.75
C ARG A 202 -22.02 1.99 5.28
N LYS A 203 -22.95 1.22 5.86
CA LYS A 203 -23.12 1.08 7.32
C LYS A 203 -21.96 0.32 7.99
N ALA A 204 -21.16 -0.41 7.20
CA ALA A 204 -20.03 -1.20 7.67
C ALA A 204 -18.67 -0.53 7.42
N ARG A 205 -18.66 0.76 7.06
CA ARG A 205 -17.42 1.54 6.88
C ARG A 205 -16.62 1.62 8.18
N GLY A 206 -15.31 1.58 8.06
CA GLY A 206 -14.38 1.60 9.18
C GLY A 206 -14.29 0.27 9.94
N GLN A 207 -15.17 -0.70 9.68
CA GLN A 207 -15.09 -2.01 10.33
C GLN A 207 -13.91 -2.84 9.78
N LEU A 208 -13.35 -3.68 10.64
CA LEU A 208 -12.36 -4.69 10.24
C LEU A 208 -13.00 -5.72 9.31
N ARG A 209 -12.21 -6.24 8.37
CA ARG A 209 -12.69 -7.16 7.34
C ARG A 209 -11.73 -8.33 7.14
N THR A 210 -12.29 -9.49 6.83
CA THR A 210 -11.52 -10.69 6.49
C THR A 210 -11.71 -11.05 5.03
N LYS A 211 -10.64 -11.54 4.41
CA LYS A 211 -10.64 -12.07 3.06
C LYS A 211 -11.48 -13.33 2.98
N ILE A 212 -12.18 -13.49 1.87
CA ILE A 212 -12.95 -14.69 1.60
C ILE A 212 -11.99 -15.71 1.02
N GLU A 213 -11.94 -16.90 1.64
CA GLU A 213 -11.19 -18.03 1.14
C GLU A 213 -11.64 -18.39 -0.28
N SER A 214 -10.69 -18.70 -1.16
CA SER A 214 -10.91 -18.93 -2.61
C SER A 214 -11.58 -17.76 -3.37
N GLY A 215 -11.72 -16.58 -2.76
CA GLY A 215 -12.24 -15.36 -3.36
C GLY A 215 -11.22 -14.22 -3.40
N GLU A 216 -11.61 -13.10 -4.02
CA GLU A 216 -10.80 -11.86 -4.08
C GLU A 216 -11.41 -10.74 -3.20
N GLY A 217 -12.58 -11.01 -2.61
CA GLY A 217 -13.36 -10.07 -1.84
C GLY A 217 -13.09 -10.14 -0.33
N THR A 218 -13.81 -9.31 0.42
CA THR A 218 -13.73 -9.29 1.89
C THR A 218 -15.13 -9.18 2.49
N ILE A 219 -15.31 -9.70 3.70
CA ILE A 219 -16.52 -9.50 4.50
C ILE A 219 -16.18 -8.81 5.82
N PRO A 220 -17.11 -8.06 6.45
CA PRO A 220 -16.92 -7.54 7.80
C PRO A 220 -16.68 -8.69 8.80
N VAL A 221 -15.84 -8.44 9.79
CA VAL A 221 -15.69 -9.31 10.97
C VAL A 221 -16.93 -9.17 11.84
N LYS A 222 -17.48 -10.29 12.30
CA LYS A 222 -18.60 -10.32 13.26
C LYS A 222 -18.08 -10.64 14.65
N SER A 223 -18.73 -10.11 15.68
CA SER A 223 -18.41 -10.42 17.08
C SER A 223 -18.58 -11.91 17.42
N SER A 224 -19.44 -12.62 16.67
CA SER A 224 -19.68 -14.06 16.81
C SER A 224 -18.65 -14.95 16.12
N ASP A 225 -17.71 -14.40 15.34
CA ASP A 225 -16.79 -15.22 14.52
C ASP A 225 -15.77 -16.02 15.37
N GLY A 226 -15.70 -15.76 16.69
CA GLY A 226 -14.82 -16.49 17.61
C GLY A 226 -13.34 -16.32 17.30
N ILE A 227 -12.51 -17.11 17.98
CA ILE A 227 -11.07 -17.22 17.69
C ILE A 227 -10.87 -18.46 16.82
N GLN A 228 -10.05 -18.34 15.78
CA GLN A 228 -9.71 -19.48 14.93
C GLN A 228 -8.84 -20.48 15.69
N THR A 229 -9.14 -21.76 15.50
CA THR A 229 -8.34 -22.88 16.01
C THR A 229 -7.69 -23.62 14.84
N TRP A 230 -6.51 -24.21 15.07
CA TRP A 230 -5.75 -24.88 14.03
C TRP A 230 -6.50 -26.10 13.48
N ASP A 231 -6.94 -26.97 14.38
CA ASP A 231 -7.78 -28.14 14.10
C ASP A 231 -9.11 -27.74 13.48
N GLY A 232 -9.75 -26.68 13.97
CA GLY A 232 -10.97 -26.16 13.39
C GLY A 232 -10.81 -25.79 11.92
N VAL A 233 -9.77 -25.03 11.57
CA VAL A 233 -9.51 -24.63 10.18
C VAL A 233 -9.17 -25.84 9.30
N LEU A 234 -8.35 -26.77 9.79
CA LEU A 234 -8.05 -28.00 9.05
C LEU A 234 -9.29 -28.90 8.84
N GLN A 235 -10.27 -28.83 9.74
CA GLN A 235 -11.56 -29.54 9.63
C GLN A 235 -12.61 -28.76 8.81
N GLY A 236 -12.22 -27.67 8.16
CA GLY A 236 -13.09 -26.90 7.25
C GLY A 236 -13.74 -25.67 7.85
N GLN A 237 -13.37 -25.25 9.08
CA GLN A 237 -13.66 -23.88 9.50
C GLN A 237 -12.94 -22.92 8.57
N ARG A 238 -13.62 -21.82 8.23
CA ARG A 238 -13.10 -20.85 7.28
C ARG A 238 -11.82 -20.20 7.80
N LEU A 239 -10.78 -20.16 6.97
CA LEU A 239 -9.59 -19.38 7.25
C LEU A 239 -9.87 -17.87 7.13
N LEU A 240 -9.63 -17.14 8.21
CA LEU A 240 -9.77 -15.69 8.32
C LEU A 240 -8.40 -15.03 8.21
N THR A 241 -8.17 -14.40 7.07
CA THR A 241 -7.03 -13.50 6.85
C THR A 241 -7.51 -12.06 6.78
N MET A 242 -6.91 -11.16 7.57
CA MET A 242 -7.30 -9.74 7.56
C MET A 242 -7.13 -9.08 6.20
N SER A 243 -7.99 -8.10 5.90
CA SER A 243 -7.95 -7.35 4.65
C SER A 243 -6.66 -6.52 4.51
N CYS A 244 -6.31 -6.16 3.27
CA CYS A 244 -5.10 -5.36 3.03
C CYS A 244 -5.23 -3.95 3.60
N SER A 245 -6.41 -3.33 3.59
CA SER A 245 -6.66 -2.05 4.26
C SER A 245 -6.35 -2.12 5.76
N ASP A 246 -6.78 -3.21 6.43
CA ASP A 246 -6.52 -3.42 7.87
C ASP A 246 -5.03 -3.68 8.14
N LYS A 247 -4.35 -4.43 7.26
CA LYS A 247 -2.91 -4.69 7.38
C LYS A 247 -2.08 -3.42 7.17
N ILE A 248 -2.45 -2.57 6.21
CA ILE A 248 -1.79 -1.28 5.99
C ILE A 248 -2.03 -0.35 7.18
N ALA A 249 -3.25 -0.30 7.74
CA ALA A 249 -3.52 0.46 8.96
C ALA A 249 -2.66 -0.01 10.14
N ARG A 250 -2.45 -1.32 10.28
CA ARG A 250 -1.50 -1.88 11.24
C ARG A 250 -0.07 -1.41 10.97
N TRP A 251 0.40 -1.45 9.73
CA TRP A 251 1.74 -0.96 9.38
C TRP A 251 1.93 0.52 9.68
N ASN A 252 0.87 1.32 9.59
CA ASN A 252 0.89 2.71 10.00
C ASN A 252 0.96 2.92 11.52
N VAL A 253 0.93 1.87 12.33
CA VAL A 253 1.11 1.96 13.79
C VAL A 253 2.39 1.27 14.24
N VAL A 254 2.60 0.02 13.79
CA VAL A 254 3.74 -0.80 14.24
C VAL A 254 4.92 -0.83 13.26
N GLY A 255 4.82 -0.09 12.17
CA GLY A 255 5.80 -0.08 11.09
C GLY A 255 5.71 -1.31 10.18
N VAL A 256 6.41 -1.22 9.05
CA VAL A 256 6.44 -2.25 8.00
C VAL A 256 7.46 -3.36 8.28
N GLN A 257 8.41 -3.18 9.20
CA GLN A 257 9.48 -4.13 9.50
C GLN A 257 8.96 -5.40 10.22
N GLY A 258 7.91 -5.26 11.03
CA GLY A 258 7.35 -6.37 11.81
C GLY A 258 8.21 -6.74 13.03
N ALA A 259 7.76 -7.72 13.80
CA ALA A 259 8.30 -7.99 15.13
C ALA A 259 9.79 -8.38 15.13
N LEU A 260 10.21 -9.33 14.29
CA LEU A 260 11.59 -9.83 14.29
C LEU A 260 12.61 -8.73 13.96
N LEU A 261 12.38 -7.97 12.88
CA LEU A 261 13.26 -6.86 12.52
C LEU A 261 13.26 -5.74 13.57
N SER A 262 12.16 -5.54 14.31
CA SER A 262 12.08 -4.49 15.34
C SER A 262 13.04 -4.70 16.53
N HIS A 263 13.62 -5.88 16.69
CA HIS A 263 14.71 -6.10 17.63
C HIS A 263 16.03 -5.44 17.21
N PHE A 264 16.19 -5.18 15.91
CA PHE A 264 17.42 -4.63 15.34
C PHE A 264 17.25 -3.19 14.87
N VAL A 265 16.05 -2.81 14.40
CA VAL A 265 15.81 -1.51 13.77
C VAL A 265 14.67 -0.75 14.41
N GLU A 266 14.75 0.58 14.39
CA GLU A 266 13.60 1.44 14.69
C GLU A 266 12.42 1.18 13.72
N PRO A 267 11.17 1.47 14.13
CA PRO A 267 9.99 1.29 13.29
C PRO A 267 10.10 2.06 11.98
N ILE A 268 9.89 1.35 10.87
CA ILE A 268 9.96 1.92 9.52
C ILE A 268 8.53 2.14 9.03
N TYR A 269 8.23 3.31 8.50
CA TYR A 269 6.92 3.64 7.95
C TYR A 269 7.01 3.96 6.47
N LEU A 270 5.90 3.74 5.76
CA LEU A 270 5.77 4.21 4.38
C LEU A 270 5.59 5.72 4.39
N GLU A 271 6.36 6.40 3.55
CA GLU A 271 6.22 7.83 3.29
C GLU A 271 4.98 8.10 2.44
N SER A 272 4.72 7.23 1.45
CA SER A 272 3.55 7.37 0.59
C SER A 272 2.91 6.07 0.12
N ILE A 273 1.63 6.16 -0.24
CA ILE A 273 0.84 5.11 -0.88
C ILE A 273 0.25 5.65 -2.18
N VAL A 274 0.72 5.13 -3.32
CA VAL A 274 0.29 5.51 -4.66
C VAL A 274 -0.65 4.46 -5.21
N LEU A 275 -1.82 4.88 -5.70
CA LEU A 275 -2.81 3.98 -6.27
C LEU A 275 -2.95 4.15 -7.78
N GLY A 276 -3.00 3.03 -8.49
CA GLY A 276 -3.23 3.02 -9.94
C GLY A 276 -4.70 3.19 -10.35
N SER A 277 -5.63 2.91 -9.45
CA SER A 277 -7.07 3.00 -9.69
C SER A 277 -7.86 2.93 -8.38
N LEU A 278 -9.16 3.26 -8.42
CA LEU A 278 -10.09 3.17 -7.28
C LEU A 278 -9.65 3.96 -6.04
N PHE A 279 -9.11 5.16 -6.25
CA PHE A 279 -8.73 6.06 -5.16
C PHE A 279 -9.87 7.02 -4.83
N HIS A 280 -10.19 7.12 -3.54
CA HIS A 280 -11.01 8.19 -3.00
C HIS A 280 -10.37 8.69 -1.70
N PRO A 281 -10.04 9.99 -1.59
CA PRO A 281 -9.35 10.57 -0.43
C PRO A 281 -9.93 10.14 0.92
N SER A 282 -11.21 10.43 1.15
CA SER A 282 -11.87 10.17 2.44
C SER A 282 -11.95 8.68 2.80
N HIS A 283 -12.23 7.80 1.84
CA HIS A 283 -12.27 6.36 2.11
C HIS A 283 -10.88 5.78 2.35
N MET A 284 -9.86 6.24 1.60
CA MET A 284 -8.49 5.79 1.82
C MET A 284 -7.97 6.27 3.17
N TYR A 285 -8.17 7.56 3.51
CA TYR A 285 -7.84 8.13 4.82
C TYR A 285 -8.45 7.31 5.96
N ARG A 286 -9.78 7.12 5.94
CA ARG A 286 -10.49 6.33 6.94
C ARG A 286 -9.89 4.94 7.07
N ALA A 287 -9.65 4.27 5.94
CA ALA A 287 -9.21 2.88 5.91
C ALA A 287 -7.80 2.69 6.50
N VAL A 288 -6.86 3.60 6.25
CA VAL A 288 -5.44 3.40 6.59
C VAL A 288 -4.97 4.11 7.86
N CYS A 289 -5.70 5.11 8.36
CA CYS A 289 -5.34 5.79 9.61
C CYS A 289 -6.55 6.42 10.33
N GLY A 290 -7.48 7.07 9.63
CA GLY A 290 -8.53 7.89 10.24
C GLY A 290 -9.46 7.15 11.18
N ARG A 291 -9.81 5.90 10.89
CA ARG A 291 -10.73 5.12 11.75
C ARG A 291 -10.15 4.70 13.10
N ILE A 292 -8.83 4.80 13.28
CA ILE A 292 -8.14 4.44 14.53
C ILE A 292 -7.49 5.64 15.21
N GLU A 293 -7.54 6.82 14.60
CA GLU A 293 -6.85 8.03 15.05
C GLU A 293 -7.21 8.43 16.49
N ASN A 294 -8.49 8.38 16.82
CA ASN A 294 -8.97 8.79 18.15
C ASN A 294 -8.90 7.67 19.20
N THR A 295 -8.58 6.43 18.79
CA THR A 295 -8.58 5.26 19.69
C THR A 295 -7.18 4.79 20.04
N VAL A 296 -6.19 5.02 19.17
CA VAL A 296 -4.80 4.65 19.40
C VAL A 296 -4.12 5.74 20.23
N GLN A 297 -3.81 5.42 21.49
CA GLN A 297 -3.15 6.31 22.45
C GLN A 297 -2.00 5.58 23.15
N GLY A 298 -1.05 6.34 23.73
CA GLY A 298 0.01 5.78 24.57
C GLY A 298 1.01 4.89 23.83
N LEU A 299 1.25 5.13 22.53
CA LEU A 299 2.24 4.36 21.78
C LEU A 299 3.65 4.61 22.36
N PRO A 300 4.45 3.56 22.61
CA PRO A 300 5.80 3.72 23.15
C PRO A 300 6.70 4.38 22.09
N PRO A 301 7.51 5.39 22.43
CA PRO A 301 8.48 5.94 21.49
C PRO A 301 9.41 4.84 20.94
N PRO A 302 9.76 4.85 19.64
CA PRO A 302 9.39 5.84 18.61
C PRO A 302 8.14 5.46 17.77
N TYR A 303 7.27 4.57 18.26
CA TYR A 303 6.06 4.19 17.55
C TYR A 303 5.05 5.35 17.49
N ARG A 304 4.35 5.46 16.36
CA ARG A 304 3.39 6.53 16.10
C ARG A 304 2.33 6.09 15.10
N LEU A 305 1.20 6.80 15.07
CA LEU A 305 0.26 6.69 13.96
C LEU A 305 0.78 7.47 12.75
N ASN A 306 1.34 6.76 11.79
CA ASN A 306 1.79 7.29 10.51
C ASN A 306 0.59 7.68 9.62
N LYS A 307 0.72 8.84 8.98
CA LYS A 307 -0.23 9.35 7.99
C LYS A 307 0.53 9.52 6.66
N PRO A 308 0.59 8.48 5.83
CA PRO A 308 1.37 8.53 4.59
C PRO A 308 0.75 9.48 3.58
N LEU A 309 1.58 10.09 2.73
CA LEU A 309 1.11 10.84 1.58
C LEU A 309 0.40 9.89 0.59
N MET A 310 -0.62 10.36 -0.10
CA MET A 310 -1.43 9.53 -0.99
C MET A 310 -1.69 10.25 -2.30
N SER A 311 -1.76 9.49 -3.39
CA SER A 311 -2.17 10.02 -4.69
C SER A 311 -2.66 8.92 -5.62
N LEU A 312 -3.53 9.30 -6.55
CA LEU A 312 -3.93 8.50 -7.70
C LEU A 312 -3.03 8.87 -8.88
N ILE A 313 -2.58 7.91 -9.67
CA ILE A 313 -1.81 8.21 -10.89
C ILE A 313 -2.66 8.96 -11.93
N THR A 314 -2.00 9.76 -12.79
CA THR A 314 -2.67 10.62 -13.78
C THR A 314 -3.42 9.82 -14.84
N SER A 315 -2.92 8.63 -15.17
CA SER A 315 -3.54 7.71 -16.14
C SER A 315 -3.98 6.43 -15.43
N PRO A 316 -5.18 6.40 -14.82
CA PRO A 316 -5.62 5.24 -14.06
C PRO A 316 -5.66 3.96 -14.89
N GLU A 317 -5.33 2.85 -14.25
CA GLU A 317 -5.52 1.54 -14.87
C GLU A 317 -7.01 1.24 -15.07
N VAL A 318 -7.32 0.69 -16.23
CA VAL A 318 -8.67 0.23 -16.55
C VAL A 318 -8.88 -1.15 -15.93
N ARG A 319 -10.02 -1.33 -15.25
CA ARG A 319 -10.43 -2.63 -14.74
C ARG A 319 -10.46 -3.65 -15.89
N GLN A 320 -9.67 -4.72 -15.76
CA GLN A 320 -9.71 -5.86 -16.66
C GLN A 320 -10.68 -6.90 -16.09
N PRO A 321 -11.89 -7.08 -16.66
CA PRO A 321 -12.81 -8.11 -16.23
C PRO A 321 -12.24 -9.48 -16.60
N GLY A 322 -12.12 -10.38 -15.62
CA GLY A 322 -11.60 -11.72 -15.82
C GLY A 322 -11.21 -12.42 -14.53
N LYS A 323 -11.04 -13.74 -14.62
CA LYS A 323 -10.55 -14.59 -13.52
C LYS A 323 -9.15 -14.10 -13.10
N ALA A 324 -8.90 -13.89 -11.82
CA ALA A 324 -7.54 -13.64 -11.37
C ALA A 324 -6.64 -14.87 -11.60
N PRO A 325 -5.35 -14.65 -11.89
CA PRO A 325 -4.35 -15.72 -11.82
C PRO A 325 -4.35 -16.43 -10.46
N ASN A 326 -3.98 -17.71 -10.46
CA ASN A 326 -3.81 -18.52 -9.26
C ASN A 326 -2.35 -18.52 -8.75
N TYR A 327 -1.50 -17.63 -9.27
CA TYR A 327 -0.12 -17.47 -8.84
C TYR A 327 0.14 -16.05 -8.32
N SER A 328 1.23 -15.91 -7.58
CA SER A 328 1.80 -14.64 -7.15
C SER A 328 3.26 -14.60 -7.59
N VAL A 329 3.66 -13.52 -8.25
CA VAL A 329 5.06 -13.26 -8.62
C VAL A 329 5.64 -12.32 -7.57
N ASN A 330 6.90 -12.50 -7.21
CA ASN A 330 7.61 -11.59 -6.33
C ASN A 330 9.07 -11.45 -6.78
N TRP A 331 9.64 -10.29 -6.50
CA TRP A 331 11.03 -9.94 -6.77
C TRP A 331 11.49 -8.91 -5.73
N THR A 332 12.70 -9.09 -5.23
CA THR A 332 13.43 -8.15 -4.36
C THR A 332 14.69 -7.70 -5.10
N VAL A 333 15.12 -6.46 -4.92
CA VAL A 333 16.40 -5.97 -5.46
C VAL A 333 17.59 -6.64 -4.78
N GLY A 334 18.58 -7.02 -5.59
CA GLY A 334 19.68 -7.91 -5.21
C GLY A 334 19.68 -9.14 -6.11
#